data_AF-A0A9N9YBU6-F1
#
_entry.id   AF-A0A9N9YBU6-F1
#
_cell.length_a   1.000
_cell.length_b   1.000
_cell.length_c   1.000
_cell.angle_alpha   90.00
_cell.angle_beta   90.00
_cell.angle_gamma   90.00
#
_symmetry.space_group_name_H-M   'P 1'
#
loop_
_entity.id
_entity.type
_entity.pdbx_description
1 polymer ?
#
loop_
_entity_poly.entity_id
_entity_poly.type
_entity_poly.pdbx_seq_one_letter_code
_entity_poly.pdbx_strand_id
1 'polypeptide(L)'
;MGKSKEVDAAPSPINQTEKPAAVNGIIEETADIPVEVPQPDNARGGDEERVVGLPLAQTTSNREIYDRFTKSRKLVIISVISICGFLTPIASTAVLVAIPEVAATLQTTGEMINVSNGLFFVFMGLSPIFWGPLAATSFGRRNTFIASTVFLTAFSAGTALSTNLGMYIAFRMLTAFQGTAILVVGSVVIGDVYHPTERGRALSIFMLGILVGPSVAPLLGGVVITYTSWRVIFWVMTALSGAASLMVIFFLPETMHERPDTFKGLTVGQSAVKLAKLTNPWKMLHPLLAYPNLWIAALAVSSMIWNQYSLLTPIRYVINPRFNLTTPIQSALFFLPPGAGFMFGVLFGGKWSDFIVARYIEKRGRRIPEDRLNAAVILLAVFIPGSMLLYGWSIDKEVGGIPLVVVSSFLQGFSQQIALPSINTYLIDVFQDRGMSSVVVAGNYFTRYMFAAGGSAACLPAIKTIGIGWYSTISAAFLTGAAGLVWLLTRNGEKWRAKRAKRKAPTEPRRNWVVNHMYAADTRYLLPVGSGNRDDYKLIPNSERKWEIEAFVLLLHEIRRALGPARLPPVTVPGQEAGFKA
;
A
#
# COMPACT_ATOMS: atom_id res chain seq x y z
N MET A 1 58.75 -35.73 31.27
CA MET A 1 60.17 -36.13 31.12
C MET A 1 60.48 -36.25 29.64
N GLY A 2 61.52 -35.54 29.15
CA GLY A 2 62.19 -35.72 27.84
C GLY A 2 61.54 -35.03 26.64
N LYS A 3 61.94 -33.79 26.25
CA LYS A 3 63.10 -33.39 25.39
C LYS A 3 62.87 -33.73 23.90
N SER A 4 62.65 -32.79 22.96
CA SER A 4 63.41 -31.60 22.46
C SER A 4 64.41 -31.90 21.32
N LYS A 5 64.45 -30.98 20.33
CA LYS A 5 65.45 -30.69 19.25
C LYS A 5 64.93 -30.97 17.83
N GLU A 6 64.67 -30.01 16.91
CA GLU A 6 65.40 -28.77 16.47
C GLU A 6 66.82 -29.15 15.97
N VAL A 7 67.39 -28.74 14.82
CA VAL A 7 67.36 -27.53 13.96
C VAL A 7 68.03 -27.95 12.61
N ASP A 8 67.77 -27.35 11.43
CA ASP A 8 68.62 -26.35 10.70
C ASP A 8 68.52 -26.73 9.19
N ALA A 9 68.52 -25.88 8.15
CA ALA A 9 68.87 -24.47 7.99
C ALA A 9 68.12 -23.85 6.78
N ALA A 10 67.85 -22.54 6.90
CA ALA A 10 67.40 -21.61 5.84
C ALA A 10 68.61 -21.19 4.94
N PRO A 11 68.54 -20.23 3.96
CA PRO A 11 67.77 -18.99 3.98
C PRO A 11 67.13 -18.52 2.64
N SER A 12 66.18 -17.61 2.86
CA SER A 12 65.53 -16.68 1.93
C SER A 12 66.54 -15.72 1.25
N PRO A 13 66.07 -14.86 0.32
CA PRO A 13 65.75 -13.52 0.79
C PRO A 13 64.48 -12.92 0.15
N ILE A 14 63.56 -12.35 0.96
CA ILE A 14 63.44 -10.90 1.26
C ILE A 14 62.40 -10.26 0.31
N ASN A 15 61.40 -9.50 0.74
CA ASN A 15 61.17 -8.82 2.02
C ASN A 15 59.69 -8.48 2.16
N GLN A 16 59.10 -8.73 3.34
CA GLN A 16 58.78 -7.73 4.39
C GLN A 16 57.48 -6.97 4.12
N THR A 17 56.38 -7.34 4.79
CA THR A 17 55.94 -6.82 6.11
C THR A 17 55.57 -5.33 6.03
N GLU A 18 54.40 -4.89 6.48
CA GLU A 18 53.77 -5.23 7.74
C GLU A 18 52.27 -4.85 7.80
N LYS A 19 51.66 -5.19 8.93
CA LYS A 19 50.23 -5.48 9.19
C LYS A 19 49.49 -4.22 9.75
N PRO A 20 48.31 -4.30 10.40
CA PRO A 20 47.02 -3.73 9.96
C PRO A 20 46.48 -2.53 10.79
N ALA A 21 45.55 -1.73 10.25
CA ALA A 21 44.40 -1.07 10.94
C ALA A 21 43.72 0.03 10.07
N ALA A 22 42.47 0.37 10.44
CA ALA A 22 41.55 1.42 9.92
C ALA A 22 40.72 1.01 8.69
N VAL A 23 39.40 0.78 8.75
CA VAL A 23 38.28 1.65 9.18
C VAL A 23 38.34 3.01 8.49
N ASN A 24 37.56 3.11 7.40
CA ASN A 24 37.12 4.27 6.61
C ASN A 24 37.55 4.18 5.14
N GLY A 25 36.56 4.07 4.24
CA GLY A 25 36.79 4.21 2.79
C GLY A 25 36.22 3.09 1.93
N ILE A 26 34.91 2.82 2.01
CA ILE A 26 34.17 2.19 0.90
C ILE A 26 32.83 2.91 0.74
N ILE A 27 32.91 4.20 0.40
CA ILE A 27 31.86 5.00 -0.24
C ILE A 27 32.63 5.89 -1.21
N GLU A 28 32.17 5.98 -2.46
CA GLU A 28 32.76 6.68 -3.62
C GLU A 28 33.69 5.84 -4.51
N GLU A 29 33.08 5.06 -5.42
CA GLU A 29 33.43 5.06 -6.85
C GLU A 29 32.53 4.06 -7.60
N THR A 30 31.41 4.54 -8.11
CA THR A 30 30.88 4.07 -9.40
C THR A 30 30.53 5.33 -10.16
N ALA A 31 31.56 5.89 -10.78
CA ALA A 31 31.50 7.02 -11.67
C ALA A 31 30.64 6.71 -12.90
N ASP A 32 30.13 7.79 -13.47
CA ASP A 32 29.25 7.90 -14.63
C ASP A 32 29.61 6.93 -15.77
N ILE A 33 28.64 6.08 -16.13
CA ILE A 33 28.64 5.46 -17.46
C ILE A 33 27.96 6.47 -18.39
N PRO A 34 28.66 7.09 -19.35
CA PRO A 34 28.02 7.95 -20.33
C PRO A 34 27.17 7.06 -21.24
N VAL A 35 25.85 7.28 -21.24
CA VAL A 35 24.97 6.74 -22.27
C VAL A 35 25.22 7.60 -23.51
N GLU A 36 26.05 7.09 -24.41
CA GLU A 36 26.28 7.68 -25.72
C GLU A 36 24.96 7.61 -26.51
N VAL A 37 24.38 8.79 -26.76
CA VAL A 37 23.21 8.93 -27.63
C VAL A 37 23.71 8.74 -29.06
N PRO A 38 23.18 7.79 -29.85
CA PRO A 38 23.63 7.60 -31.22
C PRO A 38 23.34 8.88 -32.03
N GLN A 39 24.36 9.45 -32.66
CA GLN A 39 24.15 10.44 -33.72
C GLN A 39 23.44 9.76 -34.90
N PRO A 40 22.51 10.44 -35.58
CA PRO A 40 21.83 9.86 -36.73
C PRO A 40 22.80 9.78 -37.91
N ASP A 41 23.28 8.56 -38.20
CA ASP A 41 23.97 8.26 -39.44
C ASP A 41 22.98 8.35 -40.62
N ASN A 42 23.40 9.09 -41.64
CA ASN A 42 22.70 9.22 -42.91
C ASN A 42 22.63 7.86 -43.62
N ALA A 43 21.51 7.15 -43.50
CA ALA A 43 21.19 6.00 -44.35
C ALA A 43 19.71 6.00 -44.76
N ARG A 44 19.50 5.78 -46.06
CA ARG A 44 18.29 5.95 -46.85
C ARG A 44 17.15 5.00 -46.47
N GLY A 45 15.93 5.54 -46.44
CA GLY A 45 14.71 4.96 -47.00
C GLY A 45 13.97 3.89 -46.19
N GLY A 46 12.76 4.23 -45.72
CA GLY A 46 11.71 3.27 -45.36
C GLY A 46 10.98 3.56 -44.05
N ASP A 47 9.76 4.07 -44.17
CA ASP A 47 8.64 4.04 -43.21
C ASP A 47 8.86 4.56 -41.78
N GLU A 48 8.59 5.86 -41.59
CA GLU A 48 8.44 6.51 -40.29
C GLU A 48 7.20 6.01 -39.53
N GLU A 49 7.41 5.06 -38.62
CA GLU A 49 6.47 4.80 -37.54
C GLU A 49 6.55 5.96 -36.53
N ARG A 50 5.48 6.78 -36.45
CA ARG A 50 5.37 7.91 -35.51
C ARG A 50 5.50 7.44 -34.06
N VAL A 51 6.72 7.46 -33.52
CA VAL A 51 6.95 7.46 -32.08
C VAL A 51 6.43 8.79 -31.55
N VAL A 52 5.26 8.77 -30.89
CA VAL A 52 4.70 9.93 -30.20
C VAL A 52 5.64 10.28 -29.05
N GLY A 53 6.60 11.17 -29.31
CA GLY A 53 7.40 11.80 -28.28
C GLY A 53 6.49 12.60 -27.36
N LEU A 54 6.45 12.25 -26.07
CA LEU A 54 5.87 13.10 -25.04
C LEU A 54 6.56 14.48 -25.15
N PRO A 55 5.81 15.61 -25.10
CA PRO A 55 6.41 16.92 -25.19
C PRO A 55 7.48 17.08 -24.11
N LEU A 56 8.73 17.38 -24.50
CA LEU A 56 9.86 17.61 -23.59
C LEU A 56 9.55 18.60 -22.46
N ALA A 57 8.62 19.53 -22.70
CA ALA A 57 8.11 20.50 -21.72
C ALA A 57 7.26 19.87 -20.58
N GLN A 58 6.52 18.80 -20.85
CA GLN A 58 5.75 18.08 -19.81
C GLN A 58 6.65 17.21 -18.93
N THR A 59 7.74 16.67 -19.49
CA THR A 59 8.71 15.86 -18.75
C THR A 59 9.65 16.70 -17.89
N THR A 60 10.06 17.90 -18.32
CA THR A 60 10.82 18.85 -17.48
C THR A 60 9.96 19.43 -16.34
N SER A 61 8.73 19.85 -16.64
CA SER A 61 7.77 20.33 -15.62
C SER A 61 7.52 19.29 -14.52
N ASN A 62 7.35 18.01 -14.89
CA ASN A 62 7.16 16.93 -13.91
C ASN A 62 8.41 16.65 -13.05
N ARG A 63 9.63 16.93 -13.55
CA ARG A 63 10.86 16.73 -12.76
C ARG A 63 11.04 17.83 -11.71
N GLU A 64 10.81 19.08 -12.10
CA GLU A 64 10.94 20.26 -11.21
C GLU A 64 10.07 20.14 -9.95
N ILE A 65 8.87 19.54 -10.09
CA ILE A 65 7.94 19.30 -8.99
C ILE A 65 8.57 18.50 -7.83
N TYR A 66 9.39 17.49 -8.13
CA TYR A 66 10.00 16.61 -7.13
C TYR A 66 11.37 17.11 -6.64
N ASP A 67 11.99 18.04 -7.37
CA ASP A 67 13.31 18.60 -7.03
C ASP A 67 13.22 19.79 -6.06
N ARG A 68 12.00 20.16 -5.65
CA ARG A 68 11.71 21.17 -4.61
C ARG A 68 12.37 20.94 -3.25
N PHE A 69 12.84 19.73 -2.95
CA PHE A 69 13.45 19.36 -1.66
C PHE A 69 14.87 18.81 -1.86
N THR A 70 15.83 19.30 -1.07
CA THR A 70 17.19 18.78 -1.03
C THR A 70 17.22 17.33 -0.50
N LYS A 71 18.24 16.54 -0.90
CA LYS A 71 18.40 15.14 -0.48
C LYS A 71 18.34 14.96 1.04
N SER A 72 19.03 15.82 1.80
CA SER A 72 19.02 15.78 3.27
C SER A 72 17.63 16.06 3.85
N ARG A 73 16.88 17.01 3.26
CA ARG A 73 15.50 17.31 3.70
C ARG A 73 14.55 16.16 3.37
N LYS A 74 14.70 15.54 2.20
CA LYS A 74 13.96 14.33 1.82
C LYS A 74 14.21 13.17 2.81
N LEU A 75 15.45 13.02 3.29
CA LEU A 75 15.81 12.02 4.30
C LEU A 75 15.14 12.32 5.65
N VAL A 76 15.22 13.57 6.13
CA VAL A 76 14.55 13.99 7.38
C VAL A 76 13.04 13.73 7.31
N ILE A 77 12.39 14.07 6.20
CA ILE A 77 10.96 13.79 5.99
C ILE A 77 10.67 12.29 6.14
N ILE A 78 11.45 11.43 5.47
CA ILE A 78 11.30 9.97 5.59
C ILE A 78 11.51 9.50 7.03
N SER A 79 12.54 9.97 7.71
CA SER A 79 12.83 9.56 9.08
C SER A 79 11.67 9.90 10.01
N VAL A 80 11.11 11.11 9.90
CA VAL A 80 9.98 11.56 10.72
C VAL A 80 8.72 10.74 10.46
N ILE A 81 8.34 10.53 9.19
CA ILE A 81 7.16 9.70 8.87
C ILE A 81 7.37 8.24 9.27
N SER A 82 8.60 7.72 9.19
CA SER A 82 8.93 6.34 9.60
C SER A 82 8.81 6.16 11.11
N ILE A 83 9.28 7.14 11.91
CA ILE A 83 9.09 7.16 13.36
C ILE A 83 7.60 7.20 13.71
N CYS A 84 6.81 8.04 13.03
CA CYS A 84 5.35 8.05 13.23
C CYS A 84 4.72 6.70 12.85
N GLY A 85 5.14 6.11 11.73
CA GLY A 85 4.66 4.82 11.24
C GLY A 85 4.93 3.69 12.23
N PHE A 86 6.08 3.71 12.91
CA PHE A 86 6.46 2.75 13.95
C PHE A 86 5.52 2.78 15.17
N LEU A 87 4.99 3.95 15.56
CA LEU A 87 4.09 4.07 16.71
C LEU A 87 2.78 3.28 16.55
N THR A 88 2.31 3.14 15.31
CA THR A 88 1.02 2.53 15.01
C THR A 88 0.96 1.04 15.39
N PRO A 89 1.89 0.18 14.93
CA PRO A 89 1.94 -1.20 15.38
C PRO A 89 2.32 -1.35 16.85
N ILE A 90 3.11 -0.45 17.45
CA ILE A 90 3.36 -0.48 18.90
C ILE A 90 2.04 -0.33 19.65
N ALA A 91 1.17 0.58 19.22
CA ALA A 91 -0.14 0.79 19.84
C ALA A 91 -1.00 -0.46 19.88
N SER A 92 -1.04 -1.26 18.81
CA SER A 92 -1.84 -2.48 18.78
C SER A 92 -1.20 -3.66 19.52
N THR A 93 0.12 -3.79 19.48
CA THR A 93 0.81 -5.03 19.93
C THR A 93 1.40 -4.97 21.33
N ALA A 94 1.81 -3.78 21.83
CA ALA A 94 2.37 -3.66 23.18
C ALA A 94 1.39 -4.08 24.28
N VAL A 95 0.08 -3.96 24.03
CA VAL A 95 -0.94 -4.32 25.03
C VAL A 95 -1.20 -5.81 25.12
N LEU A 96 -0.81 -6.60 24.11
CA LEU A 96 -1.09 -8.05 24.06
C LEU A 96 -0.43 -8.79 25.22
N VAL A 97 0.72 -8.30 25.69
CA VAL A 97 1.37 -8.80 26.90
C VAL A 97 0.67 -8.36 28.18
N ALA A 98 -0.04 -7.24 28.20
CA ALA A 98 -0.70 -6.71 29.40
C ALA A 98 -2.14 -7.24 29.63
N ILE A 99 -2.65 -8.12 28.77
CA ILE A 99 -4.06 -8.52 28.80
C ILE A 99 -4.48 -9.04 30.18
N PRO A 100 -3.74 -9.96 30.84
CA PRO A 100 -4.12 -10.46 32.16
C PRO A 100 -4.17 -9.35 33.24
N GLU A 101 -3.19 -8.44 33.24
CA GLU A 101 -3.06 -7.37 34.24
C GLU A 101 -4.11 -6.28 34.06
N VAL A 102 -4.43 -5.93 32.81
CA VAL A 102 -5.52 -5.00 32.48
C VAL A 102 -6.86 -5.60 32.89
N ALA A 103 -7.09 -6.89 32.60
CA ALA A 103 -8.31 -7.59 32.98
C ALA A 103 -8.50 -7.61 34.51
N ALA A 104 -7.44 -7.91 35.27
CA ALA A 104 -7.46 -7.90 36.73
C ALA A 104 -7.75 -6.51 37.30
N THR A 105 -7.09 -5.46 36.77
CA THR A 105 -7.26 -4.08 37.26
C THR A 105 -8.66 -3.53 37.01
N LEU A 106 -9.26 -3.86 35.85
CA LEU A 106 -10.57 -3.39 35.44
C LEU A 106 -11.72 -4.34 35.86
N GLN A 107 -11.43 -5.34 36.70
CA GLN A 107 -12.40 -6.33 37.19
C GLN A 107 -13.19 -7.01 36.05
N THR A 108 -12.48 -7.44 35.01
CA THR A 108 -13.07 -8.07 33.82
C THR A 108 -12.29 -9.32 33.39
N THR A 109 -12.70 -9.94 32.28
CA THR A 109 -12.07 -11.14 31.73
C THR A 109 -11.12 -10.80 30.57
N GLY A 110 -10.12 -11.66 30.33
CA GLY A 110 -9.24 -11.52 29.17
C GLY A 110 -9.97 -11.56 27.83
N GLU A 111 -11.11 -12.27 27.76
CA GLU A 111 -11.98 -12.27 26.59
C GLU A 111 -12.53 -10.87 26.29
N MET A 112 -13.02 -10.16 27.31
CA MET A 112 -13.55 -8.81 27.13
C MET A 112 -12.46 -7.81 26.71
N ILE A 113 -11.24 -7.95 27.22
CA ILE A 113 -10.09 -7.16 26.77
C ILE A 113 -9.72 -7.50 25.31
N ASN A 114 -9.85 -8.76 24.88
CA ASN A 114 -9.64 -9.13 23.49
C ASN A 114 -10.74 -8.66 22.54
N VAL A 115 -11.98 -8.56 23.01
CA VAL A 115 -13.06 -7.86 22.29
C VAL A 115 -12.71 -6.38 22.16
N SER A 116 -12.16 -5.74 23.19
CA SER A 116 -11.64 -4.37 23.10
C SER A 116 -10.54 -4.23 22.05
N ASN A 117 -9.60 -5.17 21.98
CA ASN A 117 -8.59 -5.21 20.91
C ASN A 117 -9.22 -5.46 19.52
N GLY A 118 -10.30 -6.24 19.45
CA GLY A 118 -11.10 -6.39 18.24
C GLY A 118 -11.69 -5.05 17.78
N LEU A 119 -12.33 -4.30 18.69
CA LEU A 119 -12.86 -2.97 18.42
C LEU A 119 -11.77 -1.96 18.03
N PHE A 120 -10.57 -2.08 18.61
CA PHE A 120 -9.40 -1.31 18.19
C PHE A 120 -9.13 -1.54 16.69
N PHE A 121 -9.08 -2.79 16.22
CA PHE A 121 -8.90 -3.06 14.79
C PHE A 121 -10.07 -2.59 13.93
N VAL A 122 -11.31 -2.63 14.43
CA VAL A 122 -12.46 -2.08 13.68
C VAL A 122 -12.24 -0.60 13.37
N PHE A 123 -11.87 0.20 14.37
CA PHE A 123 -11.60 1.63 14.19
C PHE A 123 -10.35 1.91 13.35
N MET A 124 -9.35 1.04 13.45
CA MET A 124 -8.17 1.06 12.58
C MET A 124 -8.55 0.82 11.10
N GLY A 125 -9.53 -0.05 10.83
CA GLY A 125 -10.07 -0.30 9.49
C GLY A 125 -10.93 0.85 8.94
N LEU A 126 -11.66 1.56 9.80
CA LEU A 126 -12.48 2.72 9.42
C LEU A 126 -11.65 3.98 9.15
N SER A 127 -10.48 4.09 9.77
CA SER A 127 -9.60 5.27 9.70
C SER A 127 -9.23 5.72 8.26
N PRO A 128 -8.80 4.85 7.32
CA PRO A 128 -8.52 5.22 5.94
C PRO A 128 -9.68 5.90 5.20
N ILE A 129 -10.91 5.55 5.57
CA ILE A 129 -12.13 6.06 4.95
C ILE A 129 -12.30 7.56 5.24
N PHE A 130 -11.85 8.00 6.41
CA PHE A 130 -11.91 9.38 6.84
C PHE A 130 -10.64 10.15 6.46
N TRP A 131 -9.48 9.64 6.86
CA TRP A 131 -8.21 10.37 6.74
C TRP A 131 -7.66 10.41 5.31
N GLY A 132 -7.93 9.38 4.49
CA GLY A 132 -7.48 9.33 3.10
C GLY A 132 -8.05 10.49 2.25
N PRO A 133 -9.38 10.65 2.17
CA PRO A 133 -9.99 11.78 1.47
C PRO A 133 -9.64 13.13 2.10
N LEU A 134 -9.56 13.21 3.44
CA LEU A 134 -9.24 14.46 4.13
C LEU A 134 -7.87 14.99 3.71
N ALA A 135 -6.85 14.12 3.62
CA ALA A 135 -5.51 14.48 3.15
C ALA A 135 -5.46 14.97 1.69
N ALA A 136 -6.45 14.57 0.87
CA ALA A 136 -6.58 15.00 -0.52
C ALA A 136 -7.38 16.31 -0.68
N THR A 137 -8.07 16.78 0.36
CA THR A 137 -8.81 18.06 0.33
C THR A 137 -7.92 19.25 0.65
N SER A 138 -8.48 20.47 0.66
CA SER A 138 -7.77 21.69 1.05
C SER A 138 -7.18 21.68 2.47
N PHE A 139 -7.51 20.68 3.30
CA PHE A 139 -6.87 20.49 4.61
C PHE A 139 -5.37 20.17 4.50
N GLY A 140 -4.92 19.57 3.39
CA GLY A 140 -3.51 19.28 3.11
C GLY A 140 -2.97 18.03 3.82
N ARG A 141 -1.78 17.57 3.41
CA ARG A 141 -1.14 16.37 3.98
C ARG A 141 -0.52 16.68 5.34
N ARG A 142 0.11 17.86 5.48
CA ARG A 142 0.77 18.28 6.72
C ARG A 142 -0.20 18.38 7.89
N ASN A 143 -1.30 19.11 7.73
CA ASN A 143 -2.27 19.31 8.81
C ASN A 143 -2.96 18.00 9.20
N THR A 144 -3.19 17.12 8.22
CA THR A 144 -3.68 15.77 8.48
C THR A 144 -2.74 14.99 9.40
N PHE A 145 -1.43 15.03 9.10
CA PHE A 145 -0.42 14.39 9.92
C PHE A 145 -0.39 14.97 11.35
N ILE A 146 -0.31 16.29 11.48
CA ILE A 146 -0.29 16.98 12.79
C ILE A 146 -1.53 16.61 13.61
N ALA A 147 -2.72 16.70 13.01
CA ALA A 147 -3.96 16.36 13.70
C ALA A 147 -3.95 14.90 14.17
N SER A 148 -3.54 13.96 13.31
CA SER A 148 -3.49 12.55 13.68
C SER A 148 -2.52 12.25 14.82
N THR A 149 -1.31 12.82 14.83
CA THR A 149 -0.31 12.54 15.87
C THR A 149 -0.65 13.22 17.20
N VAL A 150 -1.20 14.44 17.16
CA VAL A 150 -1.66 15.15 18.37
C VAL A 150 -2.83 14.42 19.02
N PHE A 151 -3.83 14.00 18.22
CA PHE A 151 -4.94 13.21 18.74
C PHE A 151 -4.48 11.84 19.24
N LEU A 152 -3.54 11.19 18.56
CA LEU A 152 -2.93 9.95 19.05
C LEU A 152 -2.31 10.15 20.45
N THR A 153 -1.59 11.26 20.65
CA THR A 153 -0.98 11.62 21.94
C THR A 153 -2.05 11.81 23.02
N ALA A 154 -3.06 12.64 22.74
CA ALA A 154 -4.12 12.96 23.70
C ALA A 154 -4.95 11.72 24.10
N PHE A 155 -5.34 10.90 23.12
CA PHE A 155 -6.15 9.70 23.39
C PHE A 155 -5.31 8.57 24.00
N SER A 156 -4.00 8.52 23.73
CA SER A 156 -3.08 7.60 24.43
C SER A 156 -2.97 7.96 25.90
N ALA A 157 -2.87 9.25 26.24
CA ALA A 157 -2.90 9.72 27.63
C ALA A 157 -4.25 9.38 28.29
N GLY A 158 -5.36 9.58 27.57
CA GLY A 158 -6.70 9.17 28.03
C GLY A 158 -6.80 7.67 28.32
N THR A 159 -6.14 6.83 27.52
CA THR A 159 -6.06 5.38 27.77
C THR A 159 -5.25 5.08 29.03
N ALA A 160 -4.14 5.77 29.26
CA ALA A 160 -3.33 5.60 30.47
C ALA A 160 -4.10 5.97 31.75
N LEU A 161 -4.97 6.98 31.66
CA LEU A 161 -5.80 7.49 32.75
C LEU A 161 -7.13 6.74 32.92
N SER A 162 -7.43 5.72 32.10
CA SER A 162 -8.73 5.05 32.14
C SER A 162 -8.97 4.34 33.46
N THR A 163 -10.08 4.63 34.13
CA THR A 163 -10.43 4.04 35.44
C THR A 163 -11.44 2.90 35.32
N ASN A 164 -12.19 2.84 34.23
CA ASN A 164 -13.18 1.80 33.97
C ASN A 164 -13.04 1.22 32.56
N LEU A 165 -13.69 0.08 32.32
CA LEU A 165 -13.61 -0.65 31.06
C LEU A 165 -14.16 0.17 29.87
N GLY A 166 -15.26 0.91 30.05
CA GLY A 166 -15.86 1.71 28.99
C GLY A 166 -14.93 2.84 28.51
N MET A 167 -14.29 3.53 29.45
CA MET A 167 -13.30 4.57 29.21
C MET A 167 -12.06 3.99 28.52
N TYR A 168 -11.58 2.83 28.98
CA TYR A 168 -10.48 2.11 28.33
C TYR A 168 -10.80 1.79 26.87
N ILE A 169 -11.97 1.18 26.61
CA ILE A 169 -12.42 0.83 25.26
C ILE A 169 -12.58 2.08 24.39
N ALA A 170 -13.22 3.14 24.90
CA ALA A 170 -13.46 4.37 24.15
C ALA A 170 -12.16 5.05 23.72
N PHE A 171 -11.21 5.26 24.64
CA PHE A 171 -9.92 5.86 24.29
C PHE A 171 -9.06 4.95 23.40
N ARG A 172 -9.16 3.61 23.56
CA ARG A 172 -8.54 2.64 22.64
C ARG A 172 -9.10 2.75 21.22
N MET A 173 -10.42 2.87 21.06
CA MET A 173 -11.05 3.06 19.75
C MET A 173 -10.64 4.40 19.12
N LEU A 174 -10.58 5.45 19.93
CA LEU A 174 -10.12 6.75 19.48
C LEU A 174 -8.67 6.67 19.00
N THR A 175 -7.73 6.16 19.81
CA THR A 175 -6.31 5.99 19.42
C THR A 175 -6.12 5.15 18.15
N ALA A 176 -6.87 4.06 18.00
CA ALA A 176 -6.84 3.24 16.78
C ALA A 176 -7.16 4.05 15.52
N PHE A 177 -8.11 4.98 15.63
CA PHE A 177 -8.58 5.78 14.51
C PHE A 177 -7.50 6.71 13.96
N GLN A 178 -6.49 7.10 14.75
CA GLN A 178 -5.37 7.91 14.24
C GLN A 178 -4.23 7.07 13.67
N GLY A 179 -3.98 5.87 14.20
CA GLY A 179 -2.85 5.04 13.78
C GLY A 179 -2.81 4.78 12.26
N THR A 180 -3.93 4.38 11.65
CA THR A 180 -3.96 4.11 10.21
C THR A 180 -3.84 5.37 9.35
N ALA A 181 -4.17 6.55 9.89
CA ALA A 181 -3.99 7.82 9.18
C ALA A 181 -2.52 8.02 8.82
N ILE A 182 -1.62 7.74 9.77
CA ILE A 182 -0.17 7.85 9.60
C ILE A 182 0.31 6.91 8.50
N LEU A 183 -0.20 5.68 8.45
CA LEU A 183 0.16 4.68 7.44
C LEU A 183 -0.27 5.11 6.03
N VAL A 184 -1.52 5.57 5.90
CA VAL A 184 -2.09 5.97 4.60
C VAL A 184 -1.43 7.25 4.10
N VAL A 185 -1.43 8.30 4.91
CA VAL A 185 -0.92 9.61 4.50
C VAL A 185 0.61 9.58 4.37
N GLY A 186 1.32 8.78 5.17
CA GLY A 186 2.77 8.60 5.03
C GLY A 186 3.17 8.05 3.65
N SER A 187 2.42 7.08 3.14
CA SER A 187 2.65 6.54 1.78
C SER A 187 2.35 7.57 0.66
N VAL A 188 1.41 8.48 0.89
CA VAL A 188 1.07 9.57 -0.03
C VAL A 188 2.17 10.64 -0.01
N VAL A 189 2.62 11.05 1.17
CA VAL A 189 3.73 12.01 1.35
C VAL A 189 4.98 11.55 0.60
N ILE A 190 5.34 10.27 0.68
CA ILE A 190 6.49 9.73 -0.06
C ILE A 190 6.28 9.86 -1.57
N GLY A 191 5.05 9.66 -2.05
CA GLY A 191 4.71 9.84 -3.45
C GLY A 191 4.75 11.28 -3.95
N ASP A 192 4.51 12.23 -3.07
CA ASP A 192 4.61 13.65 -3.40
C ASP A 192 6.07 14.14 -3.37
N VAL A 193 6.96 13.50 -2.59
CA VAL A 193 8.33 13.98 -2.35
C VAL A 193 9.38 13.31 -3.26
N TYR A 194 9.19 12.04 -3.61
CA TYR A 194 10.18 11.25 -4.35
C TYR A 194 9.78 11.02 -5.80
N HIS A 195 10.77 11.06 -6.69
CA HIS A 195 10.61 10.66 -8.08
C HIS A 195 10.15 9.20 -8.17
N PRO A 196 9.36 8.83 -9.19
CA PRO A 196 8.89 7.45 -9.38
C PRO A 196 10.01 6.38 -9.35
N THR A 197 11.21 6.72 -9.82
CA THR A 197 12.40 5.84 -9.83
C THR A 197 13.00 5.59 -8.44
N GLU A 198 12.96 6.59 -7.56
CA GLU A 198 13.55 6.52 -6.20
C GLU A 198 12.52 6.14 -5.13
N ARG A 199 11.23 6.27 -5.44
CA ARG A 199 10.09 6.07 -4.53
C ARG A 199 10.09 4.68 -3.87
N GLY A 200 10.53 3.65 -4.58
CA GLY A 200 10.59 2.28 -4.05
C GLY A 200 11.49 2.15 -2.83
N ARG A 201 12.68 2.77 -2.86
CA ARG A 201 13.63 2.80 -1.74
C ARG A 201 13.10 3.62 -0.57
N ALA A 202 12.44 4.74 -0.87
CA ALA A 202 11.82 5.57 0.15
C ALA A 202 10.68 4.83 0.90
N LEU A 203 9.80 4.16 0.15
CA LEU A 203 8.72 3.36 0.70
C LEU A 203 9.23 2.18 1.53
N SER A 204 10.34 1.54 1.13
CA SER A 204 10.88 0.41 1.90
C SER A 204 11.43 0.83 3.26
N ILE A 205 12.09 2.01 3.36
CA ILE A 205 12.54 2.56 4.66
C ILE A 205 11.34 2.87 5.56
N PHE A 206 10.29 3.47 5.02
CA PHE A 206 9.06 3.75 5.75
C PHE A 206 8.38 2.46 6.26
N MET A 207 8.29 1.45 5.40
CA MET A 207 7.72 0.15 5.77
C MET A 207 8.58 -0.58 6.82
N LEU A 208 9.91 -0.47 6.76
CA LEU A 208 10.80 -1.05 7.76
C LEU A 208 10.44 -0.54 9.17
N GLY A 209 10.20 0.77 9.32
CA GLY A 209 9.74 1.36 10.58
C GLY A 209 8.44 0.72 11.09
N ILE A 210 7.47 0.50 10.20
CA ILE A 210 6.19 -0.14 10.55
C ILE A 210 6.38 -1.61 10.96
N LEU A 211 7.30 -2.32 10.31
CA LEU A 211 7.48 -3.76 10.48
C LEU A 211 8.28 -4.15 11.73
N VAL A 212 9.12 -3.26 12.24
CA VAL A 212 9.85 -3.47 13.51
C VAL A 212 8.92 -3.38 14.72
N GLY A 213 7.83 -2.61 14.62
CA GLY A 213 6.87 -2.36 15.70
C GLY A 213 6.35 -3.64 16.38
N PRO A 214 5.73 -4.59 15.65
CA PRO A 214 5.15 -5.80 16.24
C PRO A 214 6.16 -6.70 16.96
N SER A 215 7.44 -6.61 16.62
CA SER A 215 8.51 -7.41 17.22
C SER A 215 9.02 -6.81 18.52
N VAL A 216 9.21 -5.49 18.54
CA VAL A 216 9.81 -4.76 19.67
C VAL A 216 8.77 -4.41 20.73
N ALA A 217 7.53 -4.13 20.34
CA ALA A 217 6.54 -3.60 21.25
C ALA A 217 6.11 -4.57 22.37
N PRO A 218 5.86 -5.87 22.10
CA PRO A 218 5.52 -6.82 23.16
C PRO A 218 6.69 -7.06 24.13
N LEU A 219 7.94 -7.00 23.64
CA LEU A 219 9.12 -7.11 24.49
C LEU A 219 9.19 -5.93 25.48
N LEU A 220 9.10 -4.70 24.97
CA LEU A 220 9.09 -3.50 25.80
C LEU A 220 7.90 -3.51 26.77
N GLY A 221 6.71 -3.92 26.31
CA GLY A 221 5.54 -4.09 27.17
C GLY A 221 5.79 -5.11 28.28
N GLY A 222 6.41 -6.25 27.96
CA GLY A 222 6.72 -7.31 28.92
C GLY A 222 7.67 -6.85 30.02
N VAL A 223 8.70 -6.09 29.66
CA VAL A 223 9.62 -5.46 30.64
C VAL A 223 8.86 -4.48 31.52
N VAL A 224 8.07 -3.57 30.93
CA VAL A 224 7.32 -2.56 31.68
C VAL A 224 6.34 -3.20 32.67
N ILE A 225 5.61 -4.24 32.28
CA ILE A 225 4.64 -4.91 33.15
C ILE A 225 5.31 -5.71 34.26
N THR A 226 6.54 -6.21 34.03
CA THR A 226 7.26 -6.98 35.05
C THR A 226 7.68 -6.10 36.23
N TYR A 227 8.07 -4.85 35.96
CA TYR A 227 8.60 -3.93 36.97
C TYR A 227 7.61 -2.82 37.35
N THR A 228 6.55 -2.60 36.59
CA THR A 228 5.64 -1.46 36.75
C THR A 228 4.21 -1.80 36.28
N SER A 229 3.27 -0.87 36.46
CA SER A 229 1.89 -1.03 36.01
C SER A 229 1.75 -0.98 34.48
N TRP A 230 0.75 -1.70 33.94
CA TRP A 230 0.34 -1.65 32.53
C TRP A 230 0.04 -0.23 32.02
N ARG A 231 -0.33 0.70 32.91
CA ARG A 231 -0.57 2.11 32.56
C ARG A 231 0.66 2.78 31.97
N VAL A 232 1.86 2.35 32.38
CA VAL A 232 3.13 2.94 31.90
C VAL A 232 3.38 2.65 30.43
N ILE A 233 2.85 1.54 29.88
CA ILE A 233 2.91 1.26 28.44
C ILE A 233 2.28 2.43 27.65
N PHE A 234 1.14 2.91 28.12
CA PHE A 234 0.41 4.02 27.51
C PHE A 234 1.07 5.37 27.78
N TRP A 235 1.72 5.57 28.92
CA TRP A 235 2.53 6.78 29.17
C TRP A 235 3.76 6.84 28.27
N VAL A 236 4.47 5.73 28.08
CA VAL A 236 5.59 5.64 27.14
C VAL A 236 5.10 5.93 25.72
N MET A 237 3.95 5.37 25.33
CA MET A 237 3.32 5.66 24.05
C MET A 237 2.95 7.13 23.87
N THR A 238 2.43 7.75 24.92
CA THR A 238 2.09 9.18 24.95
C THR A 238 3.35 10.03 24.80
N ALA A 239 4.44 9.71 25.49
CA ALA A 239 5.71 10.41 25.35
C ALA A 239 6.28 10.28 23.93
N LEU A 240 6.27 9.07 23.35
CA LEU A 240 6.76 8.81 22.00
C LEU A 240 5.90 9.51 20.93
N SER A 241 4.58 9.47 21.06
CA SER A 241 3.66 10.17 20.14
C SER A 241 3.70 11.69 20.31
N GLY A 242 3.92 12.20 21.52
CA GLY A 242 4.16 13.61 21.79
C GLY A 242 5.44 14.10 21.11
N ALA A 243 6.54 13.35 21.25
CA ALA A 243 7.79 13.64 20.55
C ALA A 243 7.62 13.58 19.01
N ALA A 244 6.92 12.57 18.50
CA ALA A 244 6.61 12.48 17.07
C ALA A 244 5.74 13.65 16.59
N SER A 245 4.78 14.11 17.39
CA SER A 245 3.96 15.28 17.07
C SER A 245 4.80 16.55 16.95
N LEU A 246 5.75 16.77 17.87
CA LEU A 246 6.70 17.88 17.76
C LEU A 246 7.55 17.75 16.50
N MET A 247 8.07 16.56 16.19
CA MET A 247 8.85 16.32 14.98
C MET A 247 8.06 16.63 13.71
N VAL A 248 6.79 16.23 13.63
CA VAL A 248 5.93 16.54 12.48
C VAL A 248 5.67 18.04 12.37
N ILE A 249 5.41 18.73 13.49
CA ILE A 249 5.15 20.18 13.48
C ILE A 249 6.35 20.96 12.92
N PHE A 250 7.57 20.62 13.34
CA PHE A 250 8.78 21.36 12.98
C PHE A 250 9.41 20.91 11.66
N PHE A 251 9.43 19.61 11.36
CA PHE A 251 10.22 19.07 10.25
C PHE A 251 9.40 18.65 9.02
N LEU A 252 8.07 18.49 9.12
CA LEU A 252 7.23 18.11 7.98
C LEU A 252 6.66 19.37 7.29
N PRO A 253 7.18 19.76 6.10
CA PRO A 253 6.56 20.80 5.29
C PRO A 253 5.30 20.28 4.58
N GLU A 254 4.52 21.18 3.98
CA GLU A 254 3.45 20.76 3.08
C GLU A 254 4.02 20.11 1.82
N THR A 255 3.60 18.88 1.54
CA THR A 255 4.11 18.05 0.43
C THR A 255 3.23 18.10 -0.81
N MET A 256 1.96 18.45 -0.65
CA MET A 256 1.01 18.66 -1.75
C MET A 256 1.58 19.60 -2.81
N HIS A 257 1.55 19.20 -4.09
CA HIS A 257 2.01 20.04 -5.22
C HIS A 257 1.02 21.14 -5.54
N GLU A 258 -0.26 20.78 -5.69
CA GLU A 258 -1.35 21.72 -5.93
C GLU A 258 -2.41 21.55 -4.84
N ARG A 259 -2.80 22.65 -4.21
CA ARG A 259 -3.88 22.67 -3.20
C ARG A 259 -5.22 22.80 -3.90
N PRO A 260 -6.08 21.75 -3.90
CA PRO A 260 -7.40 21.87 -4.48
C PRO A 260 -8.27 22.75 -3.57
N ASP A 261 -8.93 23.76 -4.15
CA ASP A 261 -9.90 24.64 -3.49
C ASP A 261 -11.21 23.90 -3.18
N THR A 262 -11.13 22.86 -2.35
CA THR A 262 -12.23 21.91 -2.13
C THR A 262 -13.38 22.54 -1.35
N PHE A 263 -13.09 23.41 -0.39
CA PHE A 263 -14.08 24.04 0.50
C PHE A 263 -14.27 25.54 0.27
N LYS A 264 -13.65 26.13 -0.76
CA LYS A 264 -13.74 27.57 -1.04
C LYS A 264 -15.17 27.93 -1.46
N GLY A 265 -15.77 28.91 -0.78
CA GLY A 265 -17.13 29.38 -1.06
C GLY A 265 -18.28 28.51 -0.53
N LEU A 266 -17.99 27.49 0.29
CA LEU A 266 -19.02 26.62 0.87
C LEU A 266 -19.31 26.99 2.34
N THR A 267 -20.59 27.03 2.72
CA THR A 267 -21.01 27.17 4.13
C THR A 267 -20.57 25.94 4.93
N VAL A 268 -20.38 26.07 6.26
CA VAL A 268 -19.95 24.98 7.16
C VAL A 268 -20.77 23.68 6.95
N GLY A 269 -22.09 23.80 6.83
CA GLY A 269 -22.98 22.66 6.55
C GLY A 269 -22.74 22.01 5.17
N GLN A 270 -22.49 22.80 4.13
CA GLN A 270 -22.20 22.30 2.78
C GLN A 270 -20.82 21.62 2.72
N SER A 271 -19.83 22.16 3.44
CA SER A 271 -18.51 21.56 3.60
C SER A 271 -18.59 20.21 4.32
N ALA A 272 -19.41 20.11 5.38
CA ALA A 272 -19.66 18.84 6.07
C ALA A 272 -20.34 17.81 5.16
N VAL A 273 -21.35 18.20 4.37
CA VAL A 273 -22.00 17.31 3.39
C VAL A 273 -21.03 16.88 2.29
N LYS A 274 -20.18 17.78 1.79
CA LYS A 274 -19.17 17.45 0.77
C LYS A 274 -18.12 16.50 1.33
N LEU A 275 -17.64 16.73 2.55
CA LEU A 275 -16.75 15.82 3.25
C LEU A 275 -17.41 14.45 3.46
N ALA A 276 -18.65 14.40 3.93
CA ALA A 276 -19.39 13.14 4.09
C ALA A 276 -19.55 12.36 2.77
N LYS A 277 -19.75 13.07 1.64
CA LYS A 277 -19.79 12.47 0.30
C LYS A 277 -18.43 11.97 -0.17
N LEU A 278 -17.33 12.57 0.29
CA LEU A 278 -15.95 12.14 0.00
C LEU A 278 -15.55 10.94 0.87
N THR A 279 -15.96 10.93 2.14
CA THR A 279 -15.72 9.85 3.11
C THR A 279 -16.78 8.73 3.04
N ASN A 280 -17.54 8.64 1.94
CA ASN A 280 -18.56 7.61 1.81
C ASN A 280 -17.88 6.22 1.71
N PRO A 281 -18.10 5.29 2.67
CA PRO A 281 -17.44 3.99 2.70
C PRO A 281 -17.76 3.13 1.48
N TRP A 282 -18.95 3.30 0.90
CA TRP A 282 -19.36 2.53 -0.28
C TRP A 282 -18.52 2.84 -1.51
N LYS A 283 -18.05 4.09 -1.68
CA LYS A 283 -17.16 4.45 -2.78
C LYS A 283 -15.83 3.70 -2.72
N MET A 284 -15.39 3.32 -1.52
CA MET A 284 -14.15 2.58 -1.30
C MET A 284 -14.32 1.07 -1.39
N LEU A 285 -15.43 0.55 -0.85
CA LEU A 285 -15.71 -0.89 -0.83
C LEU A 285 -16.25 -1.39 -2.17
N HIS A 286 -17.03 -0.58 -2.89
CA HIS A 286 -17.65 -1.01 -4.15
C HIS A 286 -16.62 -1.46 -5.20
N PRO A 287 -15.52 -0.74 -5.50
CA PRO A 287 -14.51 -1.25 -6.42
C PRO A 287 -13.92 -2.57 -5.95
N LEU A 288 -13.63 -2.70 -4.67
CA LEU A 288 -13.01 -3.90 -4.10
C LEU A 288 -13.92 -5.13 -4.22
N LEU A 289 -15.22 -4.97 -3.97
CA LEU A 289 -16.24 -6.03 -4.12
C LEU A 289 -16.63 -6.27 -5.59
N ALA A 290 -16.63 -5.22 -6.42
CA ALA A 290 -17.04 -5.33 -7.81
C ALA A 290 -15.98 -6.01 -8.68
N TYR A 291 -14.70 -5.89 -8.35
CA TYR A 291 -13.61 -6.53 -9.09
C TYR A 291 -13.20 -7.83 -8.38
N PRO A 292 -13.48 -9.02 -8.95
CA PRO A 292 -13.16 -10.29 -8.28
C PRO A 292 -11.66 -10.44 -8.00
N ASN A 293 -10.81 -9.90 -8.88
CA ASN A 293 -9.36 -9.85 -8.68
C ASN A 293 -8.96 -9.11 -7.39
N LEU A 294 -9.63 -7.99 -7.10
CA LEU A 294 -9.34 -7.17 -5.93
C LEU A 294 -9.85 -7.84 -4.67
N TRP A 295 -11.08 -8.36 -4.70
CA TRP A 295 -11.65 -9.05 -3.56
C TRP A 295 -10.82 -10.27 -3.16
N ILE A 296 -10.40 -11.11 -4.12
CA ILE A 296 -9.59 -12.30 -3.85
C ILE A 296 -8.23 -11.92 -3.25
N ALA A 297 -7.55 -10.93 -3.83
CA ALA A 297 -6.26 -10.48 -3.31
C ALA A 297 -6.40 -9.83 -1.91
N ALA A 298 -7.46 -9.04 -1.68
CA ALA A 298 -7.75 -8.45 -0.38
C ALA A 298 -8.09 -9.52 0.68
N LEU A 299 -8.88 -10.54 0.32
CA LEU A 299 -9.21 -11.67 1.19
C LEU A 299 -7.96 -12.48 1.55
N ALA A 300 -7.06 -12.72 0.58
CA ALA A 300 -5.80 -13.40 0.84
C ALA A 300 -4.95 -12.65 1.87
N VAL A 301 -4.78 -11.34 1.71
CA VAL A 301 -4.05 -10.59 2.72
C VAL A 301 -4.79 -10.56 4.06
N SER A 302 -6.11 -10.44 4.05
CA SER A 302 -6.92 -10.45 5.27
C SER A 302 -6.79 -11.78 6.03
N SER A 303 -6.68 -12.92 5.33
CA SER A 303 -6.44 -14.22 5.94
C SER A 303 -5.08 -14.32 6.64
N MET A 304 -4.06 -13.67 6.08
CA MET A 304 -2.73 -13.60 6.69
C MET A 304 -2.75 -12.74 7.96
N ILE A 305 -3.45 -11.59 7.92
CA ILE A 305 -3.59 -10.72 9.08
C ILE A 305 -4.45 -11.38 10.18
N TRP A 306 -5.50 -12.12 9.81
CA TRP A 306 -6.22 -13.00 10.74
C TRP A 306 -5.25 -13.95 11.43
N ASN A 307 -4.46 -14.71 10.67
CA ASN A 307 -3.51 -15.68 11.21
C ASN A 307 -2.46 -15.03 12.12
N GLN A 308 -1.96 -13.85 11.75
CA GLN A 308 -1.02 -13.08 12.55
C GLN A 308 -1.57 -12.79 13.95
N TYR A 309 -2.77 -12.22 14.05
CA TYR A 309 -3.34 -11.86 15.35
C TYR A 309 -3.89 -13.08 16.10
N SER A 310 -4.32 -14.13 15.40
CA SER A 310 -4.63 -15.44 16.00
C SER A 310 -3.41 -16.05 16.71
N LEU A 311 -2.20 -15.83 16.19
CA LEU A 311 -0.96 -16.29 16.82
C LEU A 311 -0.57 -15.40 18.01
N LEU A 312 -0.58 -14.08 17.84
CA LEU A 312 -0.02 -13.13 18.81
C LEU A 312 -0.94 -12.87 20.01
N THR A 313 -2.26 -12.88 19.83
CA THR A 313 -3.22 -12.51 20.88
C THR A 313 -3.25 -13.46 22.08
N PRO A 314 -3.31 -14.80 21.92
CA PRO A 314 -3.51 -15.70 23.03
C PRO A 314 -2.20 -16.17 23.71
N ILE A 315 -1.03 -15.62 23.35
CA ILE A 315 0.28 -16.11 23.82
C ILE A 315 0.30 -16.33 25.34
N ARG A 316 -0.12 -15.35 26.14
CA ARG A 316 -0.11 -15.50 27.61
C ARG A 316 -1.10 -16.53 28.15
N TYR A 317 -2.25 -16.70 27.50
CA TYR A 317 -3.26 -17.66 27.93
C TYR A 317 -2.95 -19.09 27.52
N VAL A 318 -2.13 -19.27 26.50
CA VAL A 318 -1.84 -20.57 25.89
C VAL A 318 -0.45 -21.08 26.29
N ILE A 319 0.55 -20.20 26.30
CA ILE A 319 1.95 -20.57 26.55
C ILE A 319 2.27 -20.62 28.05
N ASN A 320 1.73 -19.71 28.87
CA ASN A 320 2.07 -19.66 30.30
C ASN A 320 1.64 -20.93 31.05
N PRO A 321 0.41 -21.44 30.89
CA PRO A 321 0.01 -22.69 31.55
C PRO A 321 0.81 -23.89 31.04
N ARG A 322 1.17 -23.88 29.75
CA ARG A 322 1.89 -24.99 29.10
C ARG A 322 3.32 -25.15 29.62
N PHE A 323 4.04 -24.05 29.83
CA PHE A 323 5.45 -24.07 30.26
C PHE A 323 5.66 -23.57 31.69
N ASN A 324 4.59 -23.40 32.48
CA ASN A 324 4.64 -22.86 33.84
C ASN A 324 5.38 -21.51 33.93
N LEU A 325 5.15 -20.62 32.98
CA LEU A 325 5.79 -19.30 32.94
C LEU A 325 5.15 -18.39 34.00
N THR A 326 5.95 -17.95 34.96
CA THR A 326 5.48 -17.16 36.11
C THR A 326 5.56 -15.67 35.87
N THR A 327 6.44 -15.21 34.97
CA THR A 327 6.72 -13.78 34.80
C THR A 327 6.23 -13.23 33.47
N PRO A 328 5.70 -11.99 33.45
CA PRO A 328 5.30 -11.27 32.23
C PRO A 328 6.39 -11.22 31.14
N ILE A 329 7.66 -11.06 31.54
CA ILE A 329 8.80 -10.99 30.62
C ILE A 329 9.08 -12.32 29.91
N GLN A 330 8.94 -13.47 30.60
CA GLN A 330 9.14 -14.78 29.99
C GLN A 330 8.16 -15.02 28.84
N SER A 331 6.89 -14.67 29.03
CA SER A 331 5.88 -14.77 27.97
C SER A 331 6.15 -13.80 26.81
N ALA A 332 6.67 -12.60 27.13
CA ALA A 332 6.97 -11.59 26.11
C ALA A 332 8.09 -12.03 25.15
N LEU A 333 9.01 -12.90 25.60
CA LEU A 333 10.05 -13.48 24.74
C LEU A 333 9.46 -14.32 23.60
N PHE A 334 8.28 -14.90 23.75
CA PHE A 334 7.62 -15.69 22.69
C PHE A 334 7.06 -14.82 21.54
N PHE A 335 7.06 -13.49 21.67
CA PHE A 335 6.77 -12.57 20.57
C PHE A 335 8.00 -12.29 19.69
N LEU A 336 9.21 -12.55 20.18
CA LEU A 336 10.44 -12.34 19.43
C LEU A 336 10.59 -13.27 18.21
N PRO A 337 10.31 -14.58 18.30
CA PRO A 337 10.41 -15.46 17.13
C PRO A 337 9.55 -15.03 15.93
N PRO A 338 8.21 -14.80 16.07
CA PRO A 338 7.42 -14.31 14.94
C PRO A 338 7.88 -12.92 14.49
N GLY A 339 8.29 -12.06 15.43
CA GLY A 339 8.83 -10.74 15.13
C GLY A 339 10.14 -10.75 14.32
N ALA A 340 11.07 -11.63 14.65
CA ALA A 340 12.31 -11.84 13.90
C ALA A 340 11.98 -12.41 12.52
N GLY A 341 11.07 -13.39 12.45
CA GLY A 341 10.54 -13.90 11.19
C GLY A 341 10.01 -12.78 10.32
N PHE A 342 9.27 -11.81 10.89
CA PHE A 342 8.77 -10.68 10.13
C PHE A 342 9.89 -9.84 9.50
N MET A 343 10.92 -9.52 10.27
CA MET A 343 12.06 -8.70 9.82
C MET A 343 12.84 -9.40 8.71
N PHE A 344 13.17 -10.68 8.88
CA PHE A 344 13.87 -11.45 7.85
C PHE A 344 13.00 -11.61 6.60
N GLY A 345 11.70 -11.91 6.75
CA GLY A 345 10.79 -12.08 5.62
C GLY A 345 10.71 -10.85 4.72
N VAL A 346 10.81 -9.64 5.28
CA VAL A 346 10.83 -8.38 4.51
C VAL A 346 12.11 -8.23 3.68
N LEU A 347 13.26 -8.59 4.25
CA LEU A 347 14.56 -8.50 3.57
C LEU A 347 14.65 -9.44 2.36
N PHE A 348 14.09 -10.65 2.49
CA PHE A 348 14.10 -11.65 1.43
C PHE A 348 12.90 -11.55 0.49
N GLY A 349 11.76 -11.01 0.95
CA GLY A 349 10.49 -11.03 0.24
C GLY A 349 10.51 -10.27 -1.09
N GLY A 350 11.15 -9.10 -1.13
CA GLY A 350 11.30 -8.33 -2.37
C GLY A 350 12.09 -9.09 -3.43
N LYS A 351 13.28 -9.59 -3.05
CA LYS A 351 14.16 -10.37 -3.93
C LYS A 351 13.48 -11.63 -4.45
N TRP A 352 12.72 -12.33 -3.59
CA TRP A 352 11.95 -13.51 -3.97
C TRP A 352 10.85 -13.18 -4.99
N SER A 353 10.08 -12.12 -4.74
CA SER A 353 9.03 -11.66 -5.65
C SER A 353 9.59 -11.31 -7.03
N ASP A 354 10.67 -10.54 -7.05
CA ASP A 354 11.30 -10.07 -8.29
C ASP A 354 11.95 -11.23 -9.07
N PHE A 355 12.59 -12.18 -8.38
CA PHE A 355 13.13 -13.40 -8.99
C PHE A 355 12.05 -14.22 -9.70
N ILE A 356 10.90 -14.45 -9.04
CA ILE A 356 9.79 -15.20 -9.62
C ILE A 356 9.20 -14.44 -10.82
N VAL A 357 8.98 -13.13 -10.69
CA VAL A 357 8.46 -12.29 -11.77
C VAL A 357 9.40 -12.32 -12.99
N ALA A 358 10.71 -12.16 -12.79
CA ALA A 358 11.70 -12.22 -13.88
C ALA A 358 11.62 -13.54 -14.66
N ARG A 359 11.50 -14.67 -13.94
CA ARG A 359 11.37 -16.00 -14.54
C ARG A 359 10.09 -16.17 -15.37
N TYR A 360 8.99 -15.54 -14.96
CA TYR A 360 7.74 -15.56 -15.74
C TYR A 360 7.77 -14.62 -16.93
N ILE A 361 8.45 -13.48 -16.81
CA ILE A 361 8.69 -12.55 -17.92
C ILE A 361 9.55 -13.23 -19.00
N GLU A 362 10.65 -13.87 -18.61
CA GLU A 362 11.53 -14.59 -19.54
C GLU A 362 10.78 -15.67 -20.34
N LYS A 363 9.87 -16.40 -19.69
CA LYS A 363 9.04 -17.42 -20.34
C LYS A 363 7.97 -16.89 -21.28
N ARG A 364 7.43 -15.69 -21.04
CA ARG A 364 6.29 -15.13 -21.79
C ARG A 364 6.65 -13.98 -22.72
N GLY A 365 7.82 -13.36 -22.55
CA GLY A 365 8.23 -12.14 -23.23
C GLY A 365 7.46 -10.87 -22.83
N ARG A 366 6.56 -10.91 -21.82
CA ARG A 366 5.77 -9.76 -21.39
C ARG A 366 5.51 -9.75 -19.88
N ARG A 367 5.39 -8.56 -19.29
CA ARG A 367 5.11 -8.36 -17.86
C ARG A 367 3.61 -8.36 -17.57
N ILE A 368 3.19 -9.19 -16.62
CA ILE A 368 1.81 -9.27 -16.15
C ILE A 368 1.79 -9.04 -14.63
N PRO A 369 0.92 -8.17 -14.07
CA PRO A 369 0.84 -7.95 -12.62
C PRO A 369 0.61 -9.23 -11.81
N GLU A 370 -0.16 -10.18 -12.36
CA GLU A 370 -0.45 -11.48 -11.77
C GLU A 370 0.79 -12.36 -11.49
N ASP A 371 1.92 -12.13 -12.16
CA ASP A 371 3.13 -12.95 -11.94
C ASP A 371 3.68 -12.82 -10.52
N ARG A 372 3.48 -11.66 -9.86
CA ARG A 372 3.85 -11.44 -8.44
C ARG A 372 3.09 -12.39 -7.51
N LEU A 373 1.85 -12.73 -7.84
CA LEU A 373 1.02 -13.60 -6.99
C LEU A 373 1.56 -15.03 -6.94
N ASN A 374 2.22 -15.51 -8.00
CA ASN A 374 2.83 -16.84 -8.02
C ASN A 374 3.93 -16.99 -6.95
N ALA A 375 4.61 -15.90 -6.58
CA ALA A 375 5.60 -15.90 -5.51
C ALA A 375 4.99 -16.13 -4.12
N ALA A 376 3.70 -15.79 -3.93
CA ALA A 376 3.00 -15.88 -2.66
C ALA A 376 2.16 -17.16 -2.49
N VAL A 377 1.68 -17.77 -3.59
CA VAL A 377 0.74 -18.92 -3.53
C VAL A 377 1.30 -20.08 -2.71
N ILE A 378 2.54 -20.51 -2.95
CA ILE A 378 3.13 -21.66 -2.25
C ILE A 378 3.30 -21.36 -0.75
N LEU A 379 3.74 -20.14 -0.43
CA LEU A 379 3.91 -19.70 0.96
C LEU A 379 2.57 -19.67 1.69
N LEU A 380 1.53 -19.14 1.04
CA LEU A 380 0.18 -19.05 1.58
C LEU A 380 -0.51 -20.42 1.71
N ALA A 381 -0.24 -21.36 0.79
CA ALA A 381 -0.88 -22.68 0.76
C ALA A 381 -0.23 -23.71 1.69
N VAL A 382 1.09 -23.62 1.89
CA VAL A 382 1.87 -24.70 2.54
C VAL A 382 2.64 -24.19 3.75
N PHE A 383 3.45 -23.15 3.60
CA PHE A 383 4.38 -22.75 4.66
C PHE A 383 3.69 -22.05 5.84
N ILE A 384 2.80 -21.08 5.58
CA ILE A 384 2.04 -20.40 6.64
C ILE A 384 1.07 -21.38 7.34
N PRO A 385 0.25 -22.18 6.62
CA PRO A 385 -0.63 -23.15 7.26
C PRO A 385 0.14 -24.25 8.01
N GLY A 386 1.23 -24.77 7.42
CA GLY A 386 2.04 -25.82 8.04
C GLY A 386 2.71 -25.37 9.33
N SER A 387 3.28 -24.16 9.35
CA SER A 387 3.84 -23.58 10.58
C SER A 387 2.78 -23.30 11.65
N MET A 388 1.59 -22.84 11.26
CA MET A 388 0.47 -22.65 12.18
C MET A 388 -0.04 -23.97 12.77
N LEU A 389 -0.12 -25.05 11.97
CA LEU A 389 -0.50 -26.38 12.44
C LEU A 389 0.52 -26.95 13.41
N LEU A 390 1.82 -26.82 13.09
CA LEU A 390 2.90 -27.22 14.00
C LEU A 390 2.80 -26.46 15.33
N TYR A 391 2.61 -25.15 15.29
CA TYR A 391 2.40 -24.33 16.48
C TYR A 391 1.19 -24.83 17.30
N GLY A 392 0.01 -24.89 16.68
CA GLY A 392 -1.24 -25.23 17.39
C GLY A 392 -1.23 -26.61 18.01
N TRP A 393 -0.84 -27.64 17.26
CA TRP A 393 -0.84 -29.02 17.75
C TRP A 393 0.33 -29.32 18.69
N SER A 394 1.47 -28.65 18.55
CA SER A 394 2.57 -28.80 19.51
C SER A 394 2.16 -28.37 20.92
N ILE A 395 1.39 -27.28 21.01
CA ILE A 395 0.86 -26.79 22.27
C ILE A 395 -0.25 -27.69 22.79
N ASP A 396 -1.21 -28.07 21.93
CA ASP A 396 -2.36 -28.89 22.30
C ASP A 396 -1.98 -30.30 22.78
N LYS A 397 -1.03 -30.93 22.08
CA LYS A 397 -0.53 -32.28 22.40
C LYS A 397 0.68 -32.29 23.31
N GLU A 398 1.11 -31.12 23.76
CA GLU A 398 2.21 -31.03 24.71
C GLU A 398 3.57 -31.53 24.16
N VAL A 399 3.78 -31.49 22.84
CA VAL A 399 4.96 -32.06 22.15
C VAL A 399 5.98 -30.98 21.75
N GLY A 400 7.27 -31.33 21.76
CA GLY A 400 8.34 -30.53 21.14
C GLY A 400 8.88 -29.36 21.97
N GLY A 401 8.31 -29.13 23.16
CA GLY A 401 8.79 -28.15 24.12
C GLY A 401 8.83 -26.71 23.59
N ILE A 402 9.62 -25.86 24.25
CA ILE A 402 9.83 -24.46 23.84
C ILE A 402 10.42 -24.36 22.41
N PRO A 403 11.42 -25.17 21.99
CA PRO A 403 12.04 -25.03 20.68
C PRO A 403 11.05 -25.14 19.51
N LEU A 404 10.12 -26.10 19.56
CA LEU A 404 9.16 -26.30 18.47
C LEU A 404 8.21 -25.10 18.33
N VAL A 405 7.74 -24.53 19.44
CA VAL A 405 6.87 -23.33 19.45
C VAL A 405 7.62 -22.12 18.89
N VAL A 406 8.89 -21.96 19.27
CA VAL A 406 9.76 -20.88 18.78
C VAL A 406 10.02 -20.99 17.28
N VAL A 407 10.43 -22.17 16.80
CA VAL A 407 10.73 -22.40 15.38
C VAL A 407 9.48 -22.28 14.50
N SER A 408 8.36 -22.85 14.94
CA SER A 408 7.09 -22.75 14.20
C SER A 408 6.59 -21.31 14.10
N SER A 409 6.64 -20.54 15.20
CA SER A 409 6.25 -19.13 15.21
C SER A 409 7.17 -18.26 14.34
N PHE A 410 8.47 -18.54 14.32
CA PHE A 410 9.42 -17.87 13.43
C PHE A 410 9.11 -18.16 11.96
N LEU A 411 8.93 -19.44 11.60
CA LEU A 411 8.61 -19.85 10.23
C LEU A 411 7.28 -19.28 9.74
N GLN A 412 6.29 -19.18 10.63
CA GLN A 412 5.03 -18.48 10.35
C GLN A 412 5.29 -17.03 9.97
N GLY A 413 6.02 -16.29 10.82
CA GLY A 413 6.27 -14.87 10.60
C GLY A 413 7.10 -14.61 9.34
N PHE A 414 8.12 -15.43 9.13
CA PHE A 414 8.97 -15.40 7.94
C PHE A 414 8.18 -15.62 6.65
N SER A 415 7.40 -16.71 6.59
CA SER A 415 6.62 -17.05 5.40
C SER A 415 5.54 -16.01 5.12
N GLN A 416 4.90 -15.50 6.17
CA GLN A 416 3.89 -14.47 6.07
C GLN A 416 4.45 -13.18 5.47
N GLN A 417 5.61 -12.70 5.93
CA GLN A 417 6.16 -11.44 5.43
C GLN A 417 6.85 -11.53 4.06
N ILE A 418 7.17 -12.74 3.58
CA ILE A 418 7.57 -12.91 2.17
C ILE A 418 6.34 -12.81 1.25
N ALA A 419 5.23 -13.42 1.65
CA ALA A 419 4.01 -13.45 0.84
C ALA A 419 3.26 -12.10 0.84
N LEU A 420 3.23 -11.39 1.97
CA LEU A 420 2.39 -10.21 2.18
C LEU A 420 2.68 -9.07 1.19
N PRO A 421 3.95 -8.65 0.97
CA PRO A 421 4.26 -7.56 0.05
C PRO A 421 3.90 -7.91 -1.40
N SER A 422 4.07 -9.18 -1.80
CA SER A 422 3.78 -9.63 -3.17
C SER A 422 2.29 -9.43 -3.54
N ILE A 423 1.38 -9.81 -2.63
CA ILE A 423 -0.06 -9.63 -2.82
C ILE A 423 -0.47 -8.17 -2.62
N ASN A 424 0.13 -7.47 -1.65
CA ASN A 424 -0.16 -6.06 -1.39
C ASN A 424 0.21 -5.16 -2.59
N THR A 425 1.35 -5.41 -3.22
CA THR A 425 1.80 -4.65 -4.40
C THR A 425 0.93 -4.94 -5.62
N TYR A 426 0.45 -6.19 -5.80
CA TYR A 426 -0.51 -6.51 -6.85
C TYR A 426 -1.77 -5.63 -6.80
N LEU A 427 -2.33 -5.40 -5.60
CA LEU A 427 -3.51 -4.54 -5.41
C LEU A 427 -3.29 -3.10 -5.89
N ILE A 428 -2.06 -2.61 -5.80
CA ILE A 428 -1.68 -1.26 -6.24
C ILE A 428 -1.45 -1.25 -7.76
N ASP A 429 -0.70 -2.22 -8.28
CA ASP A 429 -0.28 -2.32 -9.69
C ASP A 429 -1.48 -2.45 -10.64
N VAL A 430 -2.54 -3.20 -10.28
CA VAL A 430 -3.68 -3.48 -11.18
C VAL A 430 -4.51 -2.23 -11.55
N PHE A 431 -4.46 -1.19 -10.73
CA PHE A 431 -5.29 0.02 -10.90
C PHE A 431 -4.51 1.33 -10.92
N GLN A 432 -3.18 1.26 -11.01
CA GLN A 432 -2.32 2.43 -11.14
C GLN A 432 -2.74 3.32 -12.32
N ASP A 433 -3.01 2.70 -13.48
CA ASP A 433 -3.39 3.42 -14.70
C ASP A 433 -4.77 4.10 -14.64
N ARG A 434 -5.60 3.77 -13.64
CA ARG A 434 -6.97 4.31 -13.49
C ARG A 434 -7.09 5.35 -12.39
N GLY A 435 -5.99 5.72 -11.72
CA GLY A 435 -6.01 6.66 -10.60
C GLY A 435 -6.82 6.19 -9.39
N MET A 436 -7.18 4.90 -9.31
CA MET A 436 -8.01 4.34 -8.23
C MET A 436 -7.17 3.70 -7.10
N SER A 437 -5.84 3.79 -7.16
CA SER A 437 -4.95 3.07 -6.24
C SER A 437 -5.17 3.46 -4.78
N SER A 438 -5.42 4.75 -4.47
CA SER A 438 -5.72 5.21 -3.10
C SER A 438 -6.97 4.56 -2.52
N VAL A 439 -8.02 4.42 -3.34
CA VAL A 439 -9.30 3.80 -2.98
C VAL A 439 -9.13 2.31 -2.72
N VAL A 440 -8.38 1.62 -3.58
CA VAL A 440 -8.08 0.19 -3.44
C VAL A 440 -7.25 -0.08 -2.19
N VAL A 441 -6.23 0.74 -1.93
CA VAL A 441 -5.39 0.64 -0.73
C VAL A 441 -6.23 0.84 0.55
N ALA A 442 -7.09 1.85 0.58
CA ALA A 442 -7.97 2.10 1.72
C ALA A 442 -8.95 0.93 1.98
N GLY A 443 -9.60 0.40 0.93
CA GLY A 443 -10.49 -0.76 1.06
C GLY A 443 -9.75 -2.03 1.50
N ASN A 444 -8.52 -2.21 1.06
CA ASN A 444 -7.66 -3.30 1.48
C ASN A 444 -7.25 -3.18 2.97
N TYR A 445 -6.92 -2.00 3.46
CA TYR A 445 -6.71 -1.81 4.91
C TYR A 445 -7.98 -2.05 5.73
N PHE A 446 -9.13 -1.58 5.26
CA PHE A 446 -10.41 -1.83 5.90
C PHE A 446 -10.66 -3.34 6.06
N THR A 447 -10.58 -4.10 4.96
CA THR A 447 -10.81 -5.55 4.97
C THR A 447 -9.83 -6.29 5.88
N ARG A 448 -8.53 -5.98 5.80
CA ARG A 448 -7.50 -6.56 6.68
C ARG A 448 -7.83 -6.41 8.15
N TYR A 449 -8.19 -5.21 8.58
CA TYR A 449 -8.43 -4.94 9.99
C TYR A 449 -9.80 -5.46 10.47
N MET A 450 -10.80 -5.62 9.58
CA MET A 450 -12.02 -6.35 9.95
C MET A 450 -11.71 -7.83 10.27
N PHE A 451 -10.86 -8.47 9.47
CA PHE A 451 -10.42 -9.83 9.75
C PHE A 451 -9.49 -9.89 10.98
N ALA A 452 -8.61 -8.90 11.20
CA ALA A 452 -7.84 -8.78 12.43
C ALA A 452 -8.76 -8.69 13.67
N ALA A 453 -9.83 -7.90 13.57
CA ALA A 453 -10.82 -7.73 14.63
C ALA A 453 -11.50 -9.06 14.98
N GLY A 454 -11.97 -9.78 13.96
CA GLY A 454 -12.56 -11.10 14.14
C GLY A 454 -11.55 -12.10 14.72
N GLY A 455 -10.32 -12.10 14.22
CA GLY A 455 -9.25 -13.00 14.67
C GLY A 455 -8.92 -12.80 16.14
N SER A 456 -8.79 -11.55 16.57
CA SER A 456 -8.50 -11.19 17.97
C SER A 456 -9.68 -11.46 18.91
N ALA A 457 -10.90 -11.06 18.52
CA ALA A 457 -12.08 -11.20 19.37
C ALA A 457 -12.53 -12.66 19.53
N ALA A 458 -12.49 -13.45 18.44
CA ALA A 458 -12.90 -14.84 18.46
C ALA A 458 -11.86 -15.79 19.07
N CYS A 459 -10.61 -15.34 19.24
CA CYS A 459 -9.48 -16.21 19.61
C CYS A 459 -9.70 -16.96 20.93
N LEU A 460 -9.87 -16.25 22.05
CA LEU A 460 -10.00 -16.90 23.36
C LEU A 460 -11.29 -17.72 23.52
N PRO A 461 -12.48 -17.23 23.11
CA PRO A 461 -13.69 -18.04 23.17
C PRO A 461 -13.60 -19.31 22.32
N ALA A 462 -12.96 -19.24 21.14
CA ALA A 462 -12.74 -20.41 20.30
C ALA A 462 -11.74 -21.38 20.96
N ILE A 463 -10.61 -20.90 21.46
CA ILE A 463 -9.61 -21.75 22.12
C ILE A 463 -10.20 -22.48 23.33
N LYS A 464 -11.06 -21.82 24.13
CA LYS A 464 -11.72 -22.46 25.28
C LYS A 464 -12.74 -23.53 24.89
N THR A 465 -13.39 -23.41 23.74
CA THR A 465 -14.47 -24.33 23.33
C THR A 465 -13.98 -25.50 22.49
N ILE A 466 -13.07 -25.27 21.55
CA ILE A 466 -12.58 -26.28 20.60
C ILE A 466 -11.11 -26.66 20.79
N GLY A 467 -10.36 -25.96 21.64
CA GLY A 467 -8.92 -26.17 21.83
C GLY A 467 -8.04 -25.41 20.82
N ILE A 468 -6.77 -25.23 21.18
CA ILE A 468 -5.80 -24.46 20.37
C ILE A 468 -5.41 -25.21 19.08
N GLY A 469 -5.36 -26.55 19.11
CA GLY A 469 -5.06 -27.38 17.95
C GLY A 469 -6.10 -27.21 16.84
N TRP A 470 -7.38 -27.36 17.17
CA TRP A 470 -8.48 -27.19 16.21
C TRP A 470 -8.65 -25.74 15.75
N TYR A 471 -8.51 -24.76 16.65
CA TYR A 471 -8.53 -23.35 16.24
C TYR A 471 -7.43 -23.03 15.21
N SER A 472 -6.22 -23.54 15.43
CA SER A 472 -5.09 -23.40 14.51
C SER A 472 -5.33 -24.13 13.19
N THR A 473 -6.03 -25.27 13.23
CA THR A 473 -6.43 -26.03 12.04
C THR A 473 -7.45 -25.30 11.19
N ILE A 474 -8.45 -24.66 11.81
CA ILE A 474 -9.43 -23.81 11.10
C ILE A 474 -8.72 -22.60 10.46
N SER A 475 -7.79 -21.97 11.20
CA SER A 475 -6.99 -20.86 10.68
C SER A 475 -6.12 -21.28 9.48
N ALA A 476 -5.48 -22.46 9.56
CA ALA A 476 -4.72 -23.05 8.46
C ALA A 476 -5.59 -23.37 7.24
N ALA A 477 -6.79 -23.94 7.45
CA ALA A 477 -7.74 -24.22 6.36
C ALA A 477 -8.20 -22.93 5.66
N PHE A 478 -8.44 -21.85 6.40
CA PHE A 478 -8.80 -20.56 5.83
C PHE A 478 -7.68 -19.99 4.93
N LEU A 479 -6.42 -20.08 5.36
CA LEU A 479 -5.26 -19.69 4.56
C LEU A 479 -5.13 -20.53 3.27
N THR A 480 -5.26 -21.85 3.36
CA THR A 480 -5.19 -22.75 2.20
C THR A 480 -6.33 -22.48 1.21
N GLY A 481 -7.54 -22.22 1.70
CA GLY A 481 -8.67 -21.81 0.87
C GLY A 481 -8.41 -20.48 0.16
N ALA A 482 -7.87 -19.49 0.87
CA ALA A 482 -7.45 -18.22 0.27
C ALA A 482 -6.35 -18.41 -0.78
N ALA A 483 -5.39 -19.31 -0.54
CA ALA A 483 -4.35 -19.66 -1.51
C ALA A 483 -4.91 -20.27 -2.79
N GLY A 484 -5.94 -21.14 -2.68
CA GLY A 484 -6.66 -21.68 -3.84
C GLY A 484 -7.32 -20.59 -4.68
N LEU A 485 -7.91 -19.58 -4.04
CA LEU A 485 -8.48 -18.43 -4.74
C LEU A 485 -7.40 -17.57 -5.41
N VAL A 486 -6.26 -17.33 -4.75
CA VAL A 486 -5.13 -16.61 -5.36
C VAL A 486 -4.54 -17.38 -6.54
N TRP A 487 -4.46 -18.70 -6.46
CA TRP A 487 -4.04 -19.54 -7.57
C TRP A 487 -5.01 -19.47 -8.76
N LEU A 488 -6.33 -19.43 -8.50
CA LEU A 488 -7.31 -19.17 -9.57
C LEU A 488 -7.12 -17.78 -10.18
N LEU A 489 -6.80 -16.79 -9.35
CA LEU A 489 -6.50 -15.43 -9.78
C LEU A 489 -5.23 -15.36 -10.65
N THR A 490 -4.18 -16.13 -10.35
CA THR A 490 -2.96 -16.12 -11.18
C THR A 490 -3.20 -16.68 -12.58
N ARG A 491 -4.13 -17.63 -12.73
CA ARG A 491 -4.49 -18.24 -14.02
C ARG A 491 -5.54 -17.44 -14.80
N ASN A 492 -6.56 -16.92 -14.13
CA ASN A 492 -7.73 -16.31 -14.77
C ASN A 492 -7.78 -14.78 -14.66
N GLY A 493 -6.91 -14.16 -13.86
CA GLY A 493 -6.95 -12.74 -13.55
C GLY A 493 -6.91 -11.84 -14.77
N GLU A 494 -6.04 -12.15 -15.73
CA GLU A 494 -5.94 -11.40 -16.99
C GLU A 494 -7.25 -11.48 -17.80
N LYS A 495 -7.83 -12.67 -17.93
CA LYS A 495 -9.10 -12.89 -18.65
C LYS A 495 -10.24 -12.10 -18.00
N TRP A 496 -10.31 -12.07 -16.67
CA TRP A 496 -11.32 -11.32 -15.92
C TRP A 496 -11.16 -9.80 -16.10
N ARG A 497 -9.92 -9.29 -16.12
CA ARG A 497 -9.64 -7.88 -16.42
C ARG A 497 -10.02 -7.52 -17.85
N ALA A 498 -9.61 -8.33 -18.83
CA ALA A 498 -9.91 -8.11 -20.24
C ALA A 498 -11.42 -8.13 -20.52
N LYS A 499 -12.17 -9.10 -19.97
CA LYS A 499 -13.63 -9.18 -20.13
C LYS A 499 -14.36 -7.95 -19.58
N ARG A 500 -13.90 -7.40 -18.46
CA ARG A 500 -14.47 -6.16 -17.90
C ARG A 500 -14.02 -4.91 -18.64
N ALA A 501 -12.79 -4.86 -19.14
CA ALA A 501 -12.34 -3.76 -20.00
C ALA A 501 -13.21 -3.67 -21.25
N LYS A 502 -13.54 -4.80 -21.89
CA LYS A 502 -14.47 -4.86 -23.02
C LYS A 502 -15.91 -4.43 -22.67
N ARG A 503 -16.40 -4.74 -21.47
CA ARG A 503 -17.74 -4.29 -21.00
C ARG A 503 -17.83 -2.80 -20.70
N LYS A 504 -16.71 -2.17 -20.31
CA LYS A 504 -16.64 -0.74 -19.97
C LYS A 504 -16.13 0.13 -21.10
N ALA A 505 -15.49 -0.46 -22.11
CA ALA A 505 -15.25 0.24 -23.36
C ALA A 505 -16.61 0.79 -23.81
N PRO A 506 -16.73 2.10 -24.07
CA PRO A 506 -17.94 2.60 -24.68
C PRO A 506 -18.16 1.75 -25.92
N THR A 507 -19.31 1.06 -26.01
CA THR A 507 -19.82 0.62 -27.31
C THR A 507 -19.66 1.82 -28.20
N GLU A 508 -18.79 1.74 -29.21
CA GLU A 508 -18.52 2.87 -30.08
C GLU A 508 -19.86 3.53 -30.41
N PRO A 509 -20.06 4.81 -30.10
CA PRO A 509 -21.18 5.48 -30.73
C PRO A 509 -20.87 5.34 -32.22
N ARG A 510 -21.77 4.73 -33.00
CA ARG A 510 -21.74 4.69 -34.48
C ARG A 510 -21.36 6.04 -35.13
N ARG A 511 -21.43 7.13 -34.36
CA ARG A 511 -20.87 8.45 -34.62
C ARG A 511 -19.38 8.46 -35.01
N ASN A 512 -18.51 7.65 -34.41
CA ASN A 512 -17.09 7.61 -34.81
C ASN A 512 -16.85 6.78 -36.08
N TRP A 513 -17.73 5.83 -36.39
CA TRP A 513 -17.71 5.15 -37.69
C TRP A 513 -18.01 6.13 -38.81
N VAL A 514 -19.06 6.97 -38.67
CA VAL A 514 -19.38 8.02 -39.65
C VAL A 514 -18.28 9.07 -39.73
N VAL A 515 -17.75 9.54 -38.60
CA VAL A 515 -16.69 10.55 -38.60
C VAL A 515 -15.40 9.99 -39.20
N ASN A 516 -14.94 8.81 -38.79
CA ASN A 516 -13.72 8.23 -39.35
C ASN A 516 -13.91 7.75 -40.81
N HIS A 517 -15.11 7.35 -41.25
CA HIS A 517 -15.36 7.05 -42.67
C HIS A 517 -15.60 8.31 -43.51
N MET A 518 -16.09 9.41 -42.94
CA MET A 518 -16.12 10.72 -43.62
C MET A 518 -14.73 11.34 -43.73
N TYR A 519 -13.84 11.14 -42.75
CA TYR A 519 -12.45 11.61 -42.80
C TYR A 519 -11.52 10.66 -43.58
N ALA A 520 -11.83 9.36 -43.66
CA ALA A 520 -11.07 8.38 -44.45
C ALA A 520 -11.58 8.20 -45.89
N ALA A 521 -12.75 8.76 -46.22
CA ALA A 521 -13.15 8.95 -47.60
C ALA A 521 -12.31 10.09 -48.18
N ASP A 522 -11.15 9.74 -48.72
CA ASP A 522 -10.34 10.57 -49.61
C ASP A 522 -11.10 10.75 -50.95
N THR A 523 -12.34 11.24 -50.90
CA THR A 523 -13.10 11.61 -52.08
C THR A 523 -12.58 12.94 -52.58
N ARG A 524 -11.54 12.86 -53.42
CA ARG A 524 -11.03 13.97 -54.22
C ARG A 524 -12.12 14.37 -55.22
N TYR A 525 -12.70 15.54 -55.04
CA TYR A 525 -13.58 16.12 -56.06
C TYR A 525 -12.79 17.03 -56.98
N LEU A 526 -12.85 16.72 -58.28
CA LEU A 526 -12.35 17.53 -59.37
C LEU A 526 -13.43 18.56 -59.71
N LEU A 527 -13.21 19.84 -59.41
CA LEU A 527 -14.05 20.92 -59.92
C LEU A 527 -13.50 21.41 -61.26
N PRO A 528 -14.32 21.47 -62.32
CA PRO A 528 -13.89 22.05 -63.59
C PRO A 528 -13.78 23.56 -63.43
N VAL A 529 -12.57 24.09 -63.58
CA VAL A 529 -12.36 25.53 -63.70
C VAL A 529 -12.55 25.88 -65.17
N GLY A 530 -13.38 26.87 -65.46
CA GLY A 530 -13.78 27.22 -66.81
C GLY A 530 -12.61 27.58 -67.73
N SER A 531 -12.17 26.62 -68.52
CA SER A 531 -11.71 26.74 -69.91
C SER A 531 -11.58 25.31 -70.42
N GLY A 532 -12.15 24.98 -71.57
CA GLY A 532 -12.36 23.60 -72.03
C GLY A 532 -11.10 22.80 -72.40
N ASN A 533 -10.19 22.59 -71.45
CA ASN A 533 -9.04 21.70 -71.58
C ASN A 533 -8.98 20.70 -70.41
N ARG A 534 -8.62 19.45 -70.70
CA ARG A 534 -8.85 18.28 -69.81
C ARG A 534 -7.88 18.14 -68.64
N ASP A 535 -6.83 18.98 -68.55
CA ASP A 535 -5.72 18.80 -67.61
C ASP A 535 -5.63 19.88 -66.51
N ASP A 536 -6.54 20.85 -66.47
CA ASP A 536 -6.54 21.91 -65.46
C ASP A 536 -7.48 21.59 -64.28
N TYR A 537 -6.95 20.88 -63.28
CA TYR A 537 -7.61 20.69 -61.99
C TYR A 537 -6.71 21.17 -60.84
N LYS A 538 -7.26 22.02 -59.97
CA LYS A 538 -6.54 22.54 -58.80
C LYS A 538 -6.88 21.74 -57.54
N LEU A 539 -5.85 21.24 -56.86
CA LEU A 539 -5.96 20.57 -55.56
C LEU A 539 -6.09 21.62 -54.44
N ILE A 540 -7.17 21.56 -53.66
CA ILE A 540 -7.41 22.48 -52.54
C ILE A 540 -7.19 21.73 -51.20
N PRO A 541 -6.30 22.22 -50.31
CA PRO A 541 -6.08 21.63 -48.99
C PRO A 541 -7.26 21.81 -48.02
N ASN A 542 -7.43 20.89 -47.06
CA ASN A 542 -8.51 20.92 -46.06
C ASN A 542 -8.56 22.21 -45.21
N SER A 543 -7.47 22.97 -45.12
CA SER A 543 -7.41 24.24 -44.38
C SER A 543 -8.23 25.38 -45.00
N GLU A 544 -8.57 25.29 -46.29
CA GLU A 544 -9.34 26.32 -47.02
C GLU A 544 -10.86 26.01 -47.10
N ARG A 545 -11.31 24.87 -46.53
CA ARG A 545 -12.71 24.44 -46.55
C ARG A 545 -13.58 25.01 -45.42
N LYS A 546 -13.40 26.27 -45.05
CA LYS A 546 -14.30 26.93 -44.07
C LYS A 546 -15.75 26.99 -44.54
N TRP A 547 -15.96 27.11 -45.85
CA TRP A 547 -17.27 27.22 -46.49
C TRP A 547 -18.11 25.92 -46.42
N GLU A 548 -17.49 24.73 -46.32
CA GLU A 548 -18.22 23.46 -46.18
C GLU A 548 -18.84 23.32 -44.77
N ILE A 549 -18.15 23.83 -43.75
CA ILE A 549 -18.66 23.89 -42.38
C ILE A 549 -19.82 24.88 -42.30
N GLU A 550 -19.70 26.04 -42.95
CA GLU A 550 -20.76 27.05 -43.03
C GLU A 550 -21.98 26.54 -43.83
N ALA A 551 -21.77 25.83 -44.94
CA ALA A 551 -22.84 25.22 -45.73
C ALA A 551 -23.56 24.09 -44.97
N PHE A 552 -22.84 23.28 -44.20
CA PHE A 552 -23.42 22.22 -43.37
C PHE A 552 -24.22 22.80 -42.19
N VAL A 553 -23.77 23.93 -41.62
CA VAL A 553 -24.51 24.68 -40.60
C VAL A 553 -25.79 25.30 -41.16
N LEU A 554 -25.74 25.87 -42.37
CA LEU A 554 -26.92 26.38 -43.08
C LEU A 554 -27.92 25.28 -43.41
N LEU A 555 -27.44 24.13 -43.91
CA LEU A 555 -28.26 22.96 -44.19
C LEU A 555 -28.92 22.42 -42.91
N LEU A 556 -28.19 22.34 -41.80
CA LEU A 556 -28.75 21.95 -40.50
C LEU A 556 -29.77 22.98 -39.98
N HIS A 557 -29.59 24.26 -40.28
CA HIS A 557 -30.52 25.33 -39.93
C HIS A 557 -31.82 25.24 -40.75
N GLU A 558 -31.73 24.94 -42.04
CA GLU A 558 -32.88 24.69 -42.93
C GLU A 558 -33.63 23.40 -42.59
N ILE A 559 -32.90 22.33 -42.27
CA ILE A 559 -33.48 21.07 -41.78
C ILE A 559 -34.21 21.30 -40.43
N ARG A 560 -33.67 22.17 -39.57
CA ARG A 560 -34.31 22.56 -38.30
C ARG A 560 -35.57 23.42 -38.50
N ARG A 561 -35.59 24.30 -39.51
CA ARG A 561 -36.79 25.02 -39.96
C ARG A 561 -37.85 24.06 -40.51
N ALA A 562 -37.45 23.05 -41.25
CA ALA A 562 -38.36 22.08 -41.88
C ALA A 562 -38.95 21.05 -40.89
N LEU A 563 -38.22 20.66 -39.84
CA LEU A 563 -38.61 19.57 -38.92
C LEU A 563 -39.20 20.04 -37.58
N GLY A 564 -39.18 21.35 -37.28
CA GLY A 564 -39.72 21.93 -36.06
C GLY A 564 -38.84 21.71 -34.80
N PRO A 565 -38.92 22.60 -33.79
CA PRO A 565 -37.90 22.75 -32.74
C PRO A 565 -37.79 21.61 -31.71
N ALA A 566 -38.61 20.57 -31.78
CA ALA A 566 -38.79 19.62 -30.67
C ALA A 566 -37.96 18.31 -30.75
N ARG A 567 -37.10 18.09 -31.77
CA ARG A 567 -36.47 16.75 -31.99
C ARG A 567 -34.95 16.68 -32.12
N LEU A 568 -34.17 17.73 -31.86
CA LEU A 568 -32.71 17.65 -31.92
C LEU A 568 -32.02 18.30 -30.70
N PRO A 569 -30.99 17.67 -30.10
CA PRO A 569 -30.20 18.25 -29.02
C PRO A 569 -29.34 19.43 -29.51
N PRO A 570 -29.03 20.42 -28.67
CA PRO A 570 -28.26 21.60 -29.08
C PRO A 570 -26.82 21.22 -29.44
N VAL A 571 -26.34 21.72 -30.58
CA VAL A 571 -24.94 21.64 -31.00
C VAL A 571 -24.31 23.00 -30.71
N THR A 572 -23.41 23.05 -29.74
CA THR A 572 -22.54 24.22 -29.50
C THR A 572 -21.16 23.94 -30.06
N VAL A 573 -20.67 24.86 -30.91
CA VAL A 573 -19.31 24.86 -31.42
C VAL A 573 -18.43 25.63 -30.42
N PRO A 574 -17.28 25.11 -29.97
CA PRO A 574 -16.37 25.87 -29.11
C PRO A 574 -15.75 27.03 -29.91
N GLY A 575 -15.98 28.28 -29.48
CA GLY A 575 -15.25 29.44 -30.00
C GLY A 575 -16.06 30.51 -30.75
N GLN A 576 -17.39 30.45 -30.82
CA GLN A 576 -18.23 31.54 -31.33
C GLN A 576 -19.25 32.02 -30.28
N GLU A 577 -18.80 32.80 -29.30
CA GLU A 577 -19.65 33.76 -28.59
C GLU A 577 -19.44 35.14 -29.22
N ALA A 578 -20.04 35.39 -30.39
CA ALA A 578 -20.23 36.74 -30.90
C ALA A 578 -21.29 36.77 -32.01
N GLY A 579 -22.47 37.27 -31.65
CA GLY A 579 -23.33 38.04 -32.54
C GLY A 579 -23.99 37.31 -33.71
N PHE A 580 -25.21 36.86 -33.51
CA PHE A 580 -26.29 37.15 -34.45
C PHE A 580 -27.54 37.52 -33.65
N LYS A 581 -27.88 38.82 -33.71
CA LYS A 581 -29.17 39.37 -33.27
C LYS A 581 -30.15 39.27 -34.43
N ALA A 582 -31.40 39.01 -34.04
CA ALA A 582 -32.65 38.93 -34.82
C ALA A 582 -32.84 37.64 -35.64
#